data_AF-W4QCA8-F1
#
_entry.id   AF-W4QCA8-F1
#
_cell.length_a   1.000
_cell.length_b   1.000
_cell.length_c   1.000
_cell.angle_alpha   90.00
_cell.angle_beta   90.00
_cell.angle_gamma   90.00
#
_symmetry.space_group_name_H-M   'P 1'
#
loop_
_entity.id
_entity.type
_entity.pdbx_description
1 polymer ?
#
loop_
_entity_poly.entity_id
_entity_poly.type
_entity_poly.pdbx_seq_one_letter_code
_entity_poly.pdbx_strand_id
1 'polypeptide(L)' 'MDPDETARRAVLDALNGQDPSGNAIYYFNPDTATSGWIWSRPQIKRIGKHIFCH' A
#
# COMPACT_ATOMS: atom_id res chain seq x y z
N MET A 1 7.51 20.06 -8.69
CA MET A 1 7.38 19.11 -7.57
C MET A 1 8.65 18.30 -7.56
N ASP A 2 9.57 18.65 -6.68
CA ASP A 2 10.73 17.80 -6.41
C ASP A 2 10.27 16.54 -5.67
N PRO A 3 10.86 15.37 -5.94
CA PRO A 3 10.52 14.14 -5.23
C PRO A 3 10.89 14.28 -3.76
N ASP A 4 9.94 13.99 -2.87
CA ASP A 4 10.17 13.96 -1.44
C ASP A 4 11.30 12.96 -1.10
N GLU A 5 12.28 13.39 -0.30
CA GLU A 5 13.44 12.57 0.01
C GLU A 5 13.05 11.27 0.73
N THR A 6 11.99 11.31 1.55
CA THR A 6 11.43 10.14 2.22
C THR A 6 10.83 9.17 1.22
N ALA A 7 10.08 9.69 0.23
CA ALA A 7 9.54 8.86 -0.85
C ALA A 7 10.66 8.19 -1.66
N ARG A 8 11.75 8.90 -1.94
CA ARG A 8 12.92 8.33 -2.63
C ARG A 8 13.56 7.20 -1.81
N ARG A 9 13.74 7.37 -0.50
CA ARG A 9 14.28 6.31 0.38
C ARG A 9 13.36 5.10 0.41
N ALA A 10 12.05 5.30 0.53
CA ALA A 10 11.06 4.22 0.50
C ALA A 10 11.12 3.38 -0.79
N VAL A 11 11.37 4.02 -1.95
CA VAL A 11 11.59 3.29 -3.22
C VAL A 11 12.85 2.44 -3.17
N LEU A 12 13.95 2.97 -2.62
CA LEU A 12 15.21 2.22 -2.49
C LEU A 12 15.07 1.03 -1.53
N ASP A 13 14.38 1.21 -0.40
CA ASP A 13 14.11 0.13 0.55
C ASP A 13 13.27 -0.99 -0.09
N ALA A 14 12.25 -0.63 -0.88
CA ALA A 14 11.47 -1.60 -1.63
C ALA A 14 12.30 -2.35 -2.68
N LEU A 15 13.19 -1.67 -3.41
CA LEU A 15 14.14 -2.30 -4.34
C LEU A 15 15.12 -3.23 -3.64
N ASN A 16 15.51 -2.92 -2.40
CA ASN A 16 16.34 -3.77 -1.55
C ASN A 16 15.58 -4.96 -0.94
N GLY A 17 14.30 -5.15 -1.29
CA GLY A 17 13.49 -6.30 -0.89
C GLY A 17 12.68 -6.09 0.38
N GLN A 18 12.62 -4.88 0.92
CA GLN A 18 11.76 -4.59 2.05
C GLN A 18 10.30 -4.45 1.59
N ASP A 19 9.51 -5.50 1.78
CA ASP A 19 8.06 -5.46 1.54
C ASP A 19 7.27 -5.55 2.86
N PRO A 20 6.84 -4.41 3.43
CA PRO A 20 5.98 -4.42 4.60
C PRO A 20 4.53 -4.83 4.29
N SER A 21 4.12 -4.85 3.01
CA SER A 21 2.75 -5.14 2.57
C SER A 21 2.41 -6.62 2.55
N GLY A 22 3.41 -7.50 2.45
CA GLY A 22 3.23 -8.95 2.48
C GLY A 22 2.77 -9.53 1.13
N ASN A 23 3.43 -9.15 0.05
CA ASN A 23 3.08 -9.46 -1.34
C ASN A 23 1.69 -8.94 -1.73
N ALA A 24 1.34 -7.73 -1.28
CA ALA A 24 0.11 -7.08 -1.70
C ALA A 24 0.20 -6.64 -3.15
N ILE A 25 -0.89 -6.81 -3.91
CA ILE A 25 -0.99 -6.29 -5.28
C ILE A 25 -2.04 -5.18 -5.40
N TYR A 26 -2.85 -4.98 -4.37
CA TYR A 26 -3.80 -3.88 -4.28
C TYR A 26 -3.70 -3.16 -2.93
N TYR A 27 -4.08 -1.89 -2.91
CA TYR A 27 -4.34 -1.14 -1.69
C TYR A 27 -5.52 -0.19 -1.86
N PHE A 28 -6.21 0.13 -0.77
CA PHE A 28 -7.28 1.14 -0.76
C PHE A 28 -7.38 1.87 0.57
N ASN A 29 -7.92 3.09 0.53
CA ASN A 29 -8.28 3.82 1.75
C ASN A 29 -9.73 3.50 2.14
N PRO A 30 -9.98 2.85 3.30
CA PRO A 30 -11.33 2.48 3.71
C PRO A 30 -12.27 3.67 3.88
N ASP A 31 -11.73 4.86 4.16
CA ASP A 31 -12.53 6.07 4.41
C ASP A 31 -13.05 6.70 3.11
N THR A 32 -12.43 6.38 1.96
CA THR A 32 -12.79 6.98 0.65
C THR A 32 -13.10 5.96 -0.43
N ALA A 33 -12.86 4.66 -0.21
CA ALA A 33 -13.05 3.64 -1.21
C ALA A 33 -14.53 3.31 -1.42
N THR A 34 -15.06 3.71 -2.57
CA THR A 34 -16.44 3.44 -3.01
C THR A 34 -16.57 2.13 -3.80
N SER A 35 -15.46 1.50 -4.20
CA SER A 35 -15.46 0.26 -4.99
C SER A 35 -15.80 -0.95 -4.14
N GLY A 36 -17.02 -1.50 -4.29
CA GLY A 36 -17.43 -2.71 -3.56
C GLY A 36 -16.54 -3.95 -3.83
N TRP A 37 -15.92 -4.03 -5.01
CA TRP A 37 -15.04 -5.14 -5.37
C TRP A 37 -13.78 -5.20 -4.50
N ILE A 38 -13.19 -4.06 -4.14
CA ILE A 38 -11.94 -4.05 -3.38
C ILE A 38 -12.14 -4.57 -1.95
N TRP A 39 -13.33 -4.35 -1.38
CA TRP A 39 -13.72 -4.85 -0.07
C TRP A 39 -13.91 -6.37 -0.04
N SER A 40 -14.10 -7.01 -1.20
CA SER A 40 -14.22 -8.48 -1.30
C SER A 40 -12.86 -9.20 -1.29
N ARG A 41 -11.75 -8.46 -1.44
CA ARG A 41 -10.41 -9.05 -1.48
C ARG A 41 -9.93 -9.42 -0.06
N PRO A 42 -9.17 -10.51 0.10
CA PRO A 42 -8.54 -10.84 1.38
C PRO A 42 -7.61 -9.70 1.83
N GLN A 43 -7.94 -9.09 2.97
CA GLN A 43 -7.16 -8.00 3.55
C GLN A 43 -5.95 -8.57 4.28
N ILE A 44 -4.76 -8.10 3.92
CA ILE A 44 -3.50 -8.55 4.54
C ILE A 44 -3.26 -7.77 5.82
N LYS A 45 -3.17 -6.44 5.72
CA LYS A 45 -2.97 -5.52 6.85
C LYS A 45 -3.26 -4.08 6.47
N ARG A 46 -3.29 -3.20 7.48
CA ARG A 46 -3.41 -1.74 7.32
C ARG A 46 -2.09 -1.06 7.70
N ILE A 47 -1.58 -0.19 6.83
CA ILE A 47 -0.44 0.70 7.12
C ILE A 47 -0.91 2.14 6.89
N GLY A 48 -0.96 2.92 7.97
CA GLY A 48 -1.52 4.27 7.95
C GLY A 48 -2.97 4.28 7.48
N LYS A 49 -3.27 5.03 6.41
CA LYS A 49 -4.60 5.15 5.82
C LYS A 49 -4.91 4.08 4.76
N HIS A 50 -4.00 3.15 4.48
CA HIS A 50 -4.17 2.17 3.41
C HIS A 50 -4.28 0.76 3.95
N ILE A 51 -5.30 0.02 3.47
CA ILE A 51 -5.42 -1.43 3.61
C ILE A 51 -4.82 -2.07 2.38
N PHE A 52 -3.96 -3.06 2.57
CA PHE A 52 -3.29 -3.82 1.53
C PHE A 52 -3.95 -5.18 1.35
N CYS A 53 -4.08 -5.63 0.09
CA CYS A 53 -4.78 -6.86 -0.28
C CYS A 53 -4.03 -7.64 -1.36
N HIS A 54 -4.29 -8.94 -1.41
CA HIS A 54 -3.97 -9.78 -2.56
C HIS A 54 -4.98 -9.60 -3.69
#